data_AF-A0A2A9NA38-F1
#
_entry.id   AF-A0A2A9NA38-F1
#
_cell.length_a   1.000
_cell.length_b   1.000
_cell.length_c   1.000
_cell.angle_alpha   90.00
_cell.angle_beta   90.00
_cell.angle_gamma   90.00
#
_symmetry.space_group_name_H-M   'P 1'
#
loop_
_entity.id
_entity.type
_entity.pdbx_description
1 polymer ?
#
loop_
_entity_poly.entity_id
_entity_poly.type
_entity_poly.pdbx_seq_one_letter_code
_entity_poly.pdbx_strand_id
1 'polypeptide(L)'
;MSKIKPLRPPVFLGAEVETQTPADVSESTSNIIAFGVELIVAGLDRSSPTAAISHVKKLLEEINLSNPKDRLPDLVITSPDKTHAIDYVALSLPSTLTTEPRPDLLIDVWQALQKYDFLSIDWRPSSGADRRRRIWYQAPVDSTLSNLKQTIDSFLDTRGIEHLPGFYMRNLNRVTYDIIRFQDVSDLLNTPIPFSNKLIFPLQSRLIRPYYGVECCLVGVQSIQNIKSHIDAYIHQTYGTNAIAHSQLALDDDVYCVVFNKPEIAMRFLNDPFSAFSNLPNINHFIRVSPPMFIYNYNNMGCPTNSFLNKTLQPALSSDPSMDLLNEKINNISTNCDRAIAHQTHKIEGNSALIRG
;
A
#
# COMPACT_ATOMS: atom_id res chain seq x y z
N MET A 1 -41.20 27.73 -12.67
CA MET A 1 -39.75 27.93 -12.88
C MET A 1 -39.00 26.81 -12.18
N SER A 2 -38.45 25.86 -12.93
CA SER A 2 -37.67 24.73 -12.38
C SER A 2 -36.26 25.20 -12.04
N LYS A 3 -35.79 24.92 -10.82
CA LYS A 3 -34.39 25.13 -10.44
C LYS A 3 -33.57 23.91 -10.84
N ILE A 4 -32.68 24.12 -11.79
CA ILE A 4 -31.69 23.15 -12.28
C ILE A 4 -30.78 22.77 -11.10
N LYS A 5 -30.69 21.48 -10.76
CA LYS A 5 -29.69 20.95 -9.83
C LYS A 5 -28.32 21.00 -10.50
N PRO A 6 -27.24 21.39 -9.81
CA PRO A 6 -25.90 21.32 -10.37
C PRO A 6 -25.53 19.86 -10.64
N LEU A 7 -25.09 19.58 -11.87
CA LEU A 7 -24.52 18.29 -12.27
C LEU A 7 -23.28 18.03 -11.42
N ARG A 8 -23.23 16.85 -10.78
CA ARG A 8 -22.01 16.36 -10.15
C ARG A 8 -20.89 16.29 -11.20
N PRO A 9 -19.64 16.65 -10.86
CA PRO A 9 -18.51 16.38 -11.74
C PRO A 9 -18.41 14.86 -11.97
N PRO A 10 -18.04 14.41 -13.18
CA PRO A 10 -17.83 13.00 -13.44
C PRO A 10 -16.74 12.48 -12.52
N VAL A 11 -17.02 11.36 -11.86
CA VAL A 11 -16.00 10.56 -11.20
C VAL A 11 -15.05 10.12 -12.31
N PHE A 12 -13.85 10.71 -12.35
CA PHE A 12 -12.76 10.22 -13.20
C PHE A 12 -12.35 8.85 -12.66
N LEU A 13 -13.03 7.80 -13.14
CA LEU A 13 -12.38 6.51 -13.31
C LEU A 13 -11.24 6.78 -14.29
N GLY A 14 -10.00 6.54 -13.85
CA GLY A 14 -8.82 6.70 -14.69
C GLY A 14 -9.05 6.04 -16.05
N ALA A 15 -8.61 6.71 -17.10
CA ALA A 15 -8.81 6.35 -18.49
C ALA A 15 -8.82 4.82 -18.70
N GLU A 16 -9.90 4.34 -19.34
CA GLU A 16 -9.94 3.04 -19.99
C GLU A 16 -8.74 2.97 -20.93
N VAL A 17 -7.70 2.25 -20.51
CA VAL A 17 -6.77 1.66 -21.46
C VAL A 17 -7.54 0.49 -22.05
N GLU A 18 -8.00 0.63 -23.29
CA GLU A 18 -8.48 -0.47 -24.11
C GLU A 18 -7.35 -1.49 -24.30
N THR A 19 -7.14 -2.35 -23.30
CA THR A 19 -6.49 -3.63 -23.51
C THR A 19 -7.58 -4.65 -23.73
N GLN A 20 -7.67 -5.13 -24.98
CA GLN A 20 -8.48 -6.29 -25.34
C GLN A 20 -8.18 -7.44 -24.38
N THR A 21 -9.15 -7.76 -23.53
CA THR A 21 -9.10 -8.89 -22.59
C THR A 21 -9.53 -10.16 -23.32
N PRO A 22 -8.69 -11.21 -23.41
CA PRO A 22 -9.19 -12.56 -23.58
C PRO A 22 -9.82 -13.00 -22.25
N ALA A 23 -10.90 -13.78 -22.34
CA ALA A 23 -11.72 -14.24 -21.23
C ALA A 23 -10.94 -15.00 -20.13
N ASP A 24 -11.54 -14.98 -18.92
CA ASP A 24 -11.19 -15.71 -17.68
C ASP A 24 -10.01 -15.12 -16.88
N VAL A 25 -10.18 -14.48 -15.72
CA VAL A 25 -11.10 -14.69 -14.59
C VAL A 25 -11.54 -13.32 -14.08
N SER A 26 -12.84 -13.02 -14.11
CA SER A 26 -13.37 -11.86 -13.40
C SER A 26 -13.12 -12.07 -11.91
N GLU A 27 -12.37 -11.17 -11.26
CA GLU A 27 -12.53 -11.00 -9.81
C GLU A 27 -14.03 -10.86 -9.57
N SER A 28 -14.61 -11.76 -8.77
CA SER A 28 -16.04 -11.76 -8.55
C SER A 28 -16.39 -10.38 -8.01
N THR A 29 -17.06 -9.57 -8.84
CA THR A 29 -17.81 -8.39 -8.41
C THR A 29 -19.04 -8.89 -7.66
N SER A 30 -18.81 -9.61 -6.57
CA SER A 30 -19.83 -9.97 -5.61
C SER A 30 -20.29 -8.66 -5.00
N ASN A 31 -21.54 -8.30 -5.31
CA ASN A 31 -22.36 -7.25 -4.71
C ASN A 31 -21.58 -6.23 -3.90
N ILE A 32 -21.40 -5.02 -4.44
CA ILE A 32 -20.80 -3.88 -3.76
C ILE A 32 -21.57 -3.66 -2.44
N ILE A 33 -21.05 -4.23 -1.36
CA ILE A 33 -21.57 -4.09 0.00
C ILE A 33 -20.72 -2.98 0.62
N ALA A 34 -21.32 -1.79 0.69
CA ALA A 34 -20.79 -0.56 1.28
C ALA A 34 -19.52 0.05 0.66
N PHE A 35 -19.59 1.36 0.43
CA PHE A 35 -18.44 2.20 0.09
C PHE A 35 -17.48 2.30 1.30
N GLY A 36 -16.19 2.07 1.07
CA GLY A 36 -15.12 2.51 1.98
C GLY A 36 -14.35 1.39 2.67
N VAL A 37 -14.84 0.94 3.82
CA VAL A 37 -14.09 0.09 4.77
C VAL A 37 -14.96 -0.96 5.46
N GLU A 38 -14.33 -2.08 5.80
CA GLU A 38 -14.89 -3.20 6.54
C GLU A 38 -13.95 -3.60 7.68
N LEU A 39 -14.48 -4.36 8.63
CA LEU A 39 -13.65 -5.12 9.55
C LEU A 39 -13.37 -6.49 8.96
N ILE A 40 -12.15 -6.97 9.09
CA ILE A 40 -11.83 -8.38 8.88
C ILE A 40 -11.59 -9.02 10.24
N VAL A 41 -12.33 -10.10 10.51
CA VAL A 41 -12.26 -10.85 11.76
C VAL A 41 -11.69 -12.21 11.44
N ALA A 42 -10.58 -12.57 12.07
CA ALA A 42 -9.86 -13.83 11.91
C ALA A 42 -9.72 -14.58 13.24
N GLY A 43 -9.27 -15.84 13.21
CA GLY A 43 -9.26 -16.73 14.37
C GLY A 43 -10.61 -17.45 14.61
N LEU A 44 -11.47 -17.50 13.59
CA LEU A 44 -12.79 -18.12 13.63
C LEU A 44 -12.72 -19.63 13.39
N ASP A 45 -13.86 -20.31 13.56
CA ASP A 45 -13.94 -21.75 13.36
C ASP A 45 -13.83 -22.09 11.86
N ARG A 46 -13.06 -23.14 11.56
CA ARG A 46 -12.76 -23.66 10.23
C ARG A 46 -13.20 -25.11 10.05
N SER A 47 -14.12 -25.60 10.87
CA SER A 47 -14.68 -26.95 10.76
C SER A 47 -15.43 -27.21 9.45
N SER A 48 -15.90 -26.16 8.77
CA SER A 48 -16.57 -26.23 7.46
C SER A 48 -16.46 -24.89 6.71
N PRO A 49 -16.78 -24.83 5.41
CA PRO A 49 -16.77 -23.59 4.63
C PRO A 49 -17.71 -22.48 5.15
N THR A 50 -18.69 -22.83 5.99
CA THR A 50 -19.65 -21.86 6.59
C THR A 50 -19.45 -21.68 8.09
N ALA A 51 -18.46 -22.36 8.68
CA ALA A 51 -18.22 -22.34 10.12
C ALA A 51 -17.83 -20.94 10.61
N ALA A 52 -16.92 -20.24 9.91
CA ALA A 52 -16.48 -18.91 10.31
C ALA A 52 -17.63 -17.90 10.34
N ILE A 53 -18.51 -17.93 9.33
CA ILE A 53 -19.73 -17.09 9.29
C ILE A 53 -20.63 -17.41 10.49
N SER A 54 -20.89 -18.68 10.75
CA SER A 54 -21.76 -19.11 11.84
C SER A 54 -21.17 -18.73 13.21
N HIS A 55 -19.86 -18.89 13.37
CA HIS A 55 -19.13 -18.55 14.59
C HIS A 55 -19.24 -17.05 14.88
N VAL A 56 -18.93 -16.18 13.92
CA VAL A 56 -19.02 -14.73 14.15
C VAL A 56 -20.45 -14.27 14.42
N LYS A 57 -21.47 -14.88 13.78
CA LYS A 57 -22.89 -14.56 14.06
C LYS A 57 -23.23 -14.86 15.51
N LYS A 58 -22.82 -16.02 16.01
CA LYS A 58 -23.03 -16.41 17.40
C LYS A 58 -22.37 -15.42 18.37
N LEU A 59 -21.14 -14.99 18.09
CA LEU A 59 -20.44 -14.00 18.92
C LEU A 59 -21.18 -12.65 18.95
N LEU A 60 -21.67 -12.18 17.81
CA LEU A 60 -22.45 -10.94 17.70
C LEU A 60 -23.79 -11.05 18.44
N GLU A 61 -24.47 -12.19 18.33
CA GLU A 61 -25.70 -12.49 19.09
C GLU A 61 -25.44 -12.48 20.60
N GLU A 62 -24.36 -13.13 21.06
CA GLU A 62 -23.95 -13.13 22.46
C GLU A 62 -23.68 -11.71 22.99
N ILE A 63 -23.01 -10.86 22.19
CA ILE A 63 -22.78 -9.46 22.53
C ILE A 63 -24.11 -8.72 22.69
N ASN A 64 -25.02 -8.86 21.72
CA ASN A 64 -26.31 -8.17 21.72
C ASN A 64 -27.25 -8.65 22.84
N LEU A 65 -27.18 -9.92 23.23
CA LEU A 65 -27.91 -10.46 24.37
C LEU A 65 -27.37 -9.92 25.70
N SER A 66 -26.06 -9.73 25.79
CA SER A 66 -25.40 -9.16 26.98
C SER A 66 -25.66 -7.66 27.15
N ASN A 67 -25.90 -6.95 26.05
CA ASN A 67 -26.11 -5.50 26.01
C ASN A 67 -27.45 -5.13 25.35
N PRO A 68 -28.61 -5.47 25.95
CA PRO A 68 -29.91 -5.32 25.30
C PRO A 68 -30.33 -3.87 25.03
N LYS A 69 -29.75 -2.90 25.75
CA LYS A 69 -30.03 -1.47 25.61
C LYS A 69 -29.13 -0.77 24.58
N ASP A 70 -28.04 -1.42 24.18
CA ASP A 70 -27.02 -0.87 23.29
C ASP A 70 -26.57 -1.97 22.33
N ARG A 71 -27.46 -2.29 21.39
CA ARG A 71 -27.24 -3.35 20.42
C ARG A 71 -26.33 -2.86 19.30
N LEU A 72 -25.42 -3.72 18.88
CA LEU A 72 -24.62 -3.50 17.68
C LEU A 72 -25.53 -3.33 16.45
N PRO A 73 -25.09 -2.55 15.45
CA PRO A 73 -25.81 -2.41 14.20
C PRO A 73 -25.95 -3.77 13.49
N ASP A 74 -26.96 -3.89 12.63
CA ASP A 74 -27.04 -5.03 11.72
C ASP A 74 -25.84 -5.03 10.77
N LEU A 75 -25.21 -6.19 10.60
CA LEU A 75 -23.99 -6.35 9.80
C LEU A 75 -24.20 -7.32 8.64
N VAL A 76 -23.59 -7.01 7.51
CA VAL A 76 -23.43 -7.96 6.41
C VAL A 76 -22.10 -8.68 6.59
N ILE A 77 -22.19 -10.01 6.66
CA ILE A 77 -21.06 -10.90 6.92
C ILE A 77 -20.72 -11.62 5.62
N THR A 78 -19.52 -11.39 5.11
CA THR A 78 -19.05 -11.96 3.86
C THR A 78 -17.85 -12.87 4.10
N SER A 79 -17.89 -14.06 3.49
CA SER A 79 -16.72 -14.92 3.40
C SER A 79 -16.06 -14.71 2.04
N PRO A 80 -14.74 -14.45 1.97
CA PRO A 80 -14.02 -14.33 0.71
C PRO A 80 -13.94 -15.65 -0.06
N ASP A 81 -14.06 -16.78 0.63
CA ASP A 81 -14.13 -18.11 0.01
C ASP A 81 -15.36 -18.86 0.54
N LYS A 82 -16.18 -19.40 -0.36
CA LYS A 82 -17.39 -20.16 -0.03
C LYS A 82 -17.22 -21.67 -0.19
N THR A 83 -16.12 -22.10 -0.80
CA THR A 83 -15.84 -23.51 -1.10
C THR A 83 -14.87 -24.12 -0.11
N HIS A 84 -13.95 -23.33 0.44
CA HIS A 84 -12.94 -23.79 1.39
C HIS A 84 -13.24 -23.31 2.80
N ALA A 85 -12.82 -24.10 3.78
CA ALA A 85 -12.86 -23.70 5.18
C ALA A 85 -11.74 -22.70 5.45
N ILE A 86 -12.11 -21.50 5.93
CA ILE A 86 -11.20 -20.42 6.29
C ILE A 86 -11.52 -19.94 7.70
N ASP A 87 -10.56 -19.28 8.36
CA ASP A 87 -10.70 -18.79 9.74
C ASP A 87 -11.13 -17.32 9.82
N TYR A 88 -11.54 -16.71 8.71
CA TYR A 88 -11.79 -15.28 8.67
C TYR A 88 -12.98 -14.87 7.80
N VAL A 89 -13.59 -13.74 8.16
CA VAL A 89 -14.73 -13.13 7.46
C VAL A 89 -14.57 -11.62 7.43
N ALA A 90 -15.29 -10.94 6.53
CA ALA A 90 -15.43 -9.51 6.55
C ALA A 90 -16.81 -9.11 7.11
N LEU A 91 -16.82 -8.06 7.93
CA LEU A 91 -18.00 -7.43 8.52
C LEU A 91 -18.14 -6.02 7.96
N SER A 92 -19.31 -5.74 7.42
CA SER A 92 -19.63 -4.51 6.73
C SER A 92 -21.01 -4.00 7.16
N LEU A 93 -21.23 -2.69 7.01
CA LEU A 93 -22.57 -2.13 7.19
C LEU A 93 -23.43 -2.40 5.94
N PRO A 94 -24.74 -2.66 6.09
CA PRO A 94 -25.65 -2.74 4.96
C PRO A 94 -25.61 -1.46 4.12
N SER A 95 -25.57 -1.59 2.79
CA SER A 95 -25.61 -0.43 1.87
C SER A 95 -26.90 0.38 1.97
N THR A 96 -27.96 -0.19 2.55
CA THR A 96 -29.22 0.49 2.86
C THR A 96 -29.10 1.45 4.04
N LEU A 97 -28.12 1.28 4.93
CA LEU A 97 -27.97 2.09 6.13
C LEU A 97 -27.33 3.44 5.83
N THR A 98 -26.36 3.49 4.91
CA THR A 98 -25.52 4.69 4.70
C THR A 98 -25.01 4.77 3.25
N THR A 99 -25.14 5.93 2.61
CA THR A 99 -24.48 6.21 1.31
C THR A 99 -23.03 6.69 1.45
N GLU A 100 -22.57 6.93 2.68
CA GLU A 100 -21.23 7.41 3.03
C GLU A 100 -20.56 6.42 4.01
N PRO A 101 -19.22 6.28 4.01
CA PRO A 101 -18.54 5.41 4.97
C PRO A 101 -18.83 5.81 6.43
N ARG A 102 -19.29 4.86 7.26
CA ARG A 102 -19.57 5.06 8.69
C ARG A 102 -18.69 4.17 9.58
N PRO A 103 -17.36 4.39 9.59
CA PRO A 103 -16.44 3.61 10.44
C PRO A 103 -16.70 3.81 11.93
N ASP A 104 -17.38 4.90 12.31
CA ASP A 104 -17.84 5.17 13.67
C ASP A 104 -18.87 4.14 14.14
N LEU A 105 -19.68 3.55 13.26
CA LEU A 105 -20.57 2.44 13.67
C LEU A 105 -19.83 1.10 13.74
N LEU A 106 -18.79 0.93 12.90
CA LEU A 106 -17.94 -0.26 12.94
C LEU A 106 -16.95 -0.21 14.11
N ILE A 107 -16.64 0.96 14.68
CA ILE A 107 -15.73 1.03 15.84
C ILE A 107 -16.37 0.36 17.07
N ASP A 108 -17.68 0.49 17.26
CA ASP A 108 -18.38 -0.12 18.39
C ASP A 108 -18.36 -1.65 18.24
N VAL A 109 -18.54 -2.15 17.02
CA VAL A 109 -18.40 -3.58 16.68
C VAL A 109 -16.97 -4.05 16.93
N TRP A 110 -15.98 -3.28 16.47
CA TRP A 110 -14.56 -3.58 16.68
C TRP A 110 -14.25 -3.69 18.18
N GLN A 111 -14.60 -2.67 18.97
CA GLN A 111 -14.40 -2.64 20.42
C GLN A 111 -15.12 -3.81 21.13
N ALA A 112 -16.35 -4.12 20.73
CA ALA A 112 -17.11 -5.20 21.33
C ALA A 112 -16.49 -6.59 21.06
N LEU A 113 -15.88 -6.78 19.89
CA LEU A 113 -15.20 -8.02 19.53
C LEU A 113 -13.80 -8.14 20.16
N GLN A 114 -13.14 -7.03 20.53
CA GLN A 114 -11.84 -7.05 21.24
C GLN A 114 -11.86 -7.79 22.58
N LYS A 115 -13.05 -8.08 23.14
CA LYS A 115 -13.18 -8.90 24.36
C LYS A 115 -12.77 -10.36 24.18
N TYR A 116 -12.67 -10.84 22.94
CA TYR A 116 -12.28 -12.21 22.61
C TYR A 116 -10.81 -12.23 22.18
N ASP A 117 -9.94 -12.74 23.06
CA ASP A 117 -8.47 -12.76 22.89
C ASP A 117 -7.98 -13.63 21.73
N PHE A 118 -8.76 -14.63 21.33
CA PHE A 118 -8.46 -15.49 20.18
C PHE A 118 -8.76 -14.85 18.82
N LEU A 119 -9.44 -13.70 18.78
CA LEU A 119 -9.77 -13.02 17.54
C LEU A 119 -8.66 -12.05 17.13
N SER A 120 -8.40 -11.98 15.83
CA SER A 120 -7.64 -10.89 15.20
C SER A 120 -8.60 -10.05 14.37
N ILE A 121 -8.67 -8.75 14.67
CA ILE A 121 -9.64 -7.84 14.06
C ILE A 121 -8.90 -6.62 13.52
N ASP A 122 -9.04 -6.40 12.21
CA ASP A 122 -8.38 -5.29 11.53
C ASP A 122 -9.32 -4.57 10.56
N TRP A 123 -8.89 -3.40 10.12
CA TRP A 123 -9.55 -2.67 9.03
C TRP A 123 -9.06 -3.16 7.66
N ARG A 124 -10.00 -3.30 6.72
CA ARG A 124 -9.71 -3.58 5.30
C ARG A 124 -10.59 -2.71 4.39
N PRO A 125 -10.17 -2.46 3.14
CA PRO A 125 -11.08 -1.95 2.12
C PRO A 125 -12.26 -2.90 1.87
N SER A 126 -13.41 -2.36 1.49
CA SER A 126 -14.66 -3.12 1.33
C SER A 126 -14.76 -4.02 0.10
N SER A 127 -13.65 -4.22 -0.61
CA SER A 127 -13.62 -5.05 -1.81
C SER A 127 -12.30 -5.79 -1.97
N GLY A 128 -12.38 -6.92 -2.66
CA GLY A 128 -11.23 -7.73 -3.04
C GLY A 128 -10.77 -8.73 -1.97
N ALA A 129 -9.71 -9.43 -2.32
CA ALA A 129 -9.06 -10.38 -1.43
C ALA A 129 -8.25 -9.66 -0.35
N ASP A 130 -8.04 -10.32 0.79
CA ASP A 130 -7.16 -9.78 1.82
C ASP A 130 -5.70 -9.77 1.34
N ARG A 131 -5.25 -8.61 0.87
CA ARG A 131 -3.89 -8.38 0.37
C ARG A 131 -2.80 -8.70 1.41
N ARG A 132 -3.15 -8.75 2.70
CA ARG A 132 -2.24 -9.09 3.80
C ARG A 132 -1.95 -10.58 3.88
N ARG A 133 -2.83 -11.41 3.33
CA ARG A 133 -2.73 -12.87 3.25
C ARG A 133 -2.28 -13.36 1.88
N ARG A 134 -2.44 -12.52 0.86
CA ARG A 134 -2.06 -12.83 -0.52
C ARG A 134 -0.57 -12.64 -0.76
N ILE A 135 0.07 -13.67 -1.28
CA ILE A 135 1.45 -13.63 -1.77
C ILE A 135 1.52 -14.16 -3.20
N TRP A 136 2.58 -13.84 -3.92
CA TRP A 136 2.86 -14.43 -5.23
C TRP A 136 4.34 -14.66 -5.46
N TYR A 137 4.64 -15.57 -6.36
CA TYR A 137 5.99 -15.87 -6.82
C TYR A 137 6.07 -15.59 -8.31
N GLN A 138 7.11 -14.84 -8.70
CA GLN A 138 7.39 -14.54 -10.10
C GLN A 138 8.16 -15.69 -10.73
N ALA A 139 7.66 -16.22 -11.86
CA ALA A 139 8.40 -17.23 -12.59
C ALA A 139 9.59 -16.63 -13.34
N PRO A 140 10.77 -17.28 -13.28
CA PRO A 140 11.84 -17.03 -14.24
C PRO A 140 11.35 -17.14 -15.69
N VAL A 141 11.92 -16.32 -16.58
CA VAL A 141 11.53 -16.21 -18.00
C VAL A 141 11.46 -17.57 -18.71
N ASP A 142 12.38 -18.47 -18.40
CA ASP A 142 12.52 -19.77 -19.08
C ASP A 142 11.84 -20.94 -18.35
N SER A 143 11.03 -20.63 -17.33
CA SER A 143 10.42 -21.67 -16.48
C SER A 143 8.91 -21.77 -16.68
N THR A 144 8.38 -22.99 -16.57
CA THR A 144 6.94 -23.20 -16.64
C THR A 144 6.29 -22.85 -15.30
N LEU A 145 5.17 -22.12 -15.36
CA LEU A 145 4.38 -21.81 -14.17
C LEU A 145 3.90 -23.05 -13.42
N SER A 146 3.68 -24.17 -14.13
CA SER A 146 3.29 -25.45 -13.52
C SER A 146 4.39 -26.02 -12.62
N ASN A 147 5.65 -26.02 -13.07
CA ASN A 147 6.76 -26.54 -12.28
C ASN A 147 7.03 -25.64 -11.06
N LEU A 148 6.92 -24.32 -11.26
CA LEU A 148 6.99 -23.37 -10.18
C LEU A 148 5.91 -23.62 -9.12
N LYS A 149 4.64 -23.73 -9.56
CA LYS A 149 3.52 -24.03 -8.66
C LYS A 149 3.74 -25.32 -7.88
N GLN A 150 4.14 -26.40 -8.56
CA GLN A 150 4.42 -27.68 -7.89
C GLN A 150 5.52 -27.54 -6.82
N THR A 151 6.57 -26.78 -7.11
CA THR A 151 7.66 -26.53 -6.15
C THR A 151 7.14 -25.74 -4.93
N ILE A 152 6.32 -24.72 -5.16
CA ILE A 152 5.74 -23.89 -4.09
C ILE A 152 4.75 -24.71 -3.27
N ASP A 153 3.84 -25.46 -3.89
CA ASP A 153 2.88 -26.33 -3.20
C ASP A 153 3.64 -27.29 -2.27
N SER A 154 4.64 -28.00 -2.78
CA SER A 154 5.46 -28.92 -1.98
C SER A 154 6.20 -28.22 -0.84
N PHE A 155 6.68 -27.00 -1.05
CA PHE A 155 7.33 -26.20 -0.01
C PHE A 155 6.35 -25.79 1.10
N LEU A 156 5.16 -25.31 0.74
CA LEU A 156 4.12 -24.91 1.69
C LEU A 156 3.63 -26.12 2.50
N ASP A 157 3.39 -27.26 1.84
CA ASP A 157 3.01 -28.52 2.47
C ASP A 157 4.06 -29.00 3.47
N THR A 158 5.33 -28.97 3.07
CA THR A 158 6.45 -29.40 3.94
C THR A 158 6.59 -28.51 5.18
N ARG A 159 6.25 -27.22 5.05
CA ARG A 159 6.26 -26.25 6.16
C ARG A 159 4.97 -26.29 6.99
N GLY A 160 3.96 -27.06 6.60
CA GLY A 160 2.65 -27.08 7.24
C GLY A 160 1.93 -25.73 7.17
N ILE A 161 2.16 -24.99 6.08
CA ILE A 161 1.51 -23.69 5.87
C ILE A 161 0.20 -23.92 5.15
N GLU A 162 -0.90 -23.55 5.79
CA GLU A 162 -2.22 -23.68 5.20
C GLU A 162 -2.51 -22.56 4.20
N HIS A 163 -2.98 -22.94 3.01
CA HIS A 163 -3.30 -22.00 1.94
C HIS A 163 -4.50 -22.47 1.11
N LEU A 164 -5.17 -21.53 0.46
CA LEU A 164 -6.13 -21.84 -0.60
C LEU A 164 -5.40 -22.36 -1.85
N PRO A 165 -6.10 -23.06 -2.77
CA PRO A 165 -5.49 -23.51 -4.02
C PRO A 165 -4.84 -22.36 -4.80
N GLY A 166 -3.53 -22.49 -5.09
CA GLY A 166 -2.80 -21.48 -5.86
C GLY A 166 -3.32 -21.37 -7.29
N PHE A 167 -3.27 -20.16 -7.85
CA PHE A 167 -3.76 -19.88 -9.20
C PHE A 167 -2.76 -19.06 -10.03
N TYR A 168 -2.87 -19.16 -11.36
CA TYR A 168 -1.95 -18.52 -12.29
C TYR A 168 -2.43 -17.13 -12.69
N MET A 169 -1.52 -16.16 -12.69
CA MET A 169 -1.71 -14.88 -13.38
C MET A 169 -0.78 -14.82 -14.57
N ARG A 170 -1.22 -15.39 -15.70
CA ARG A 170 -0.39 -15.62 -16.90
C ARG A 170 0.21 -14.34 -17.47
N ASN A 171 -0.58 -13.26 -17.50
CA ASN A 171 -0.14 -11.95 -18.02
C ASN A 171 1.02 -11.35 -17.22
N LEU A 172 1.17 -11.77 -15.96
CA LEU A 172 2.21 -11.32 -15.05
C LEU A 172 3.26 -12.40 -14.80
N ASN A 173 3.17 -13.55 -15.50
CA ASN A 173 4.04 -14.72 -15.33
C ASN A 173 4.28 -15.10 -13.85
N ARG A 174 3.21 -15.14 -13.04
CA ARG A 174 3.28 -15.42 -11.60
C ARG A 174 2.26 -16.44 -11.12
N VAL A 175 2.57 -17.08 -10.01
CA VAL A 175 1.66 -17.96 -9.25
C VAL A 175 1.28 -17.25 -7.95
N THR A 176 0.00 -17.18 -7.65
CA THR A 176 -0.56 -16.46 -6.49
C THR A 176 -1.20 -17.42 -5.51
N TYR A 177 -1.03 -17.15 -4.23
CA TYR A 177 -1.58 -17.92 -3.12
C TYR A 177 -2.25 -16.99 -2.11
N ASP A 178 -3.34 -17.46 -1.52
CA ASP A 178 -3.96 -16.85 -0.34
C ASP A 178 -3.65 -17.73 0.86
N ILE A 179 -2.82 -17.22 1.76
CA ILE A 179 -2.42 -17.92 2.99
C ILE A 179 -3.53 -17.77 4.02
N ILE A 180 -3.93 -18.87 4.66
CA ILE A 180 -5.06 -18.84 5.61
C ILE A 180 -4.67 -18.01 6.83
N ARG A 181 -3.58 -18.42 7.48
CA ARG A 181 -3.13 -17.79 8.72
C ARG A 181 -2.18 -16.63 8.38
N PHE A 182 -2.47 -15.46 8.94
CA PHE A 182 -1.80 -14.21 8.58
C PHE A 182 -0.34 -14.10 9.08
N GLN A 183 -0.04 -14.61 10.27
CA GLN A 183 1.31 -14.76 10.83
C GLN A 183 2.29 -15.51 9.90
N ASP A 184 1.83 -16.53 9.16
CA ASP A 184 2.66 -17.37 8.30
C ASP A 184 3.21 -16.57 7.11
N VAL A 185 2.52 -15.47 6.75
CA VAL A 185 2.92 -14.59 5.64
C VAL A 185 4.25 -13.89 5.93
N SER A 186 4.46 -13.42 7.17
CA SER A 186 5.71 -12.74 7.54
C SER A 186 6.90 -13.68 7.45
N ASP A 187 6.73 -14.93 7.88
CA ASP A 187 7.76 -15.96 7.80
C ASP A 187 8.05 -16.33 6.34
N LEU A 188 7.00 -16.43 5.51
CA LEU A 188 7.13 -16.67 4.08
C LEU A 188 7.90 -15.57 3.37
N LEU A 189 7.56 -14.29 3.61
CA LEU A 189 8.22 -13.14 2.96
C LEU A 189 9.73 -13.10 3.18
N ASN A 190 10.23 -13.70 4.26
CA ASN A 190 11.65 -13.78 4.57
C ASN A 190 12.31 -15.12 4.17
N THR A 191 11.55 -16.05 3.58
CA THR A 191 12.03 -17.40 3.26
C THR A 191 12.06 -17.61 1.74
N PRO A 192 13.23 -17.52 1.09
CA PRO A 192 13.34 -17.83 -0.33
C PRO A 192 13.16 -19.32 -0.60
N ILE A 193 12.62 -19.64 -1.78
CA ILE A 193 12.47 -21.01 -2.27
C ILE A 193 13.54 -21.28 -3.33
N PRO A 194 14.31 -22.38 -3.24
CA PRO A 194 15.16 -22.83 -4.33
C PRO A 194 14.32 -23.29 -5.53
N PHE A 195 14.53 -22.68 -6.69
CA PHE A 195 13.85 -23.06 -7.93
C PHE A 195 14.76 -22.82 -9.14
N SER A 196 15.00 -23.86 -9.93
CA SER A 196 15.81 -23.79 -11.16
C SER A 196 17.19 -23.13 -10.95
N ASN A 197 17.95 -23.59 -9.95
CA ASN A 197 19.25 -23.05 -9.55
C ASN A 197 19.26 -21.57 -9.13
N LYS A 198 18.09 -20.98 -8.86
CA LYS A 198 17.93 -19.62 -8.35
C LYS A 198 17.13 -19.65 -7.06
N LEU A 199 17.29 -18.61 -6.25
CA LEU A 199 16.39 -18.33 -5.15
C LEU A 199 15.28 -17.43 -5.66
N ILE A 200 14.04 -17.84 -5.49
CA ILE A 200 12.86 -17.02 -5.75
C ILE A 200 12.29 -16.55 -4.41
N PHE A 201 11.91 -15.28 -4.36
CA PHE A 201 11.34 -14.67 -3.17
C PHE A 201 9.84 -14.52 -3.35
N PRO A 202 9.03 -14.83 -2.33
CA PRO A 202 7.64 -14.43 -2.33
C PRO A 202 7.56 -12.90 -2.32
N LEU A 203 6.57 -12.41 -3.04
CA LEU A 203 6.25 -10.99 -3.12
C LEU A 203 4.85 -10.79 -2.57
N GLN A 204 4.67 -9.66 -1.90
CA GLN A 204 3.37 -9.20 -1.43
C GLN A 204 3.10 -7.79 -1.92
N SER A 205 1.80 -7.53 -2.04
CA SER A 205 1.23 -6.25 -2.39
C SER A 205 1.52 -5.23 -1.29
N ARG A 206 2.14 -4.10 -1.64
CA ARG A 206 2.30 -2.96 -0.72
C ARG A 206 0.93 -2.56 -0.18
N LEU A 207 0.87 -2.39 1.13
CA LEU A 207 -0.33 -2.04 1.86
C LEU A 207 0.05 -1.23 3.11
N ILE A 208 -0.73 -0.20 3.41
CA ILE A 208 -0.69 0.47 4.72
C ILE A 208 -1.83 -0.09 5.56
N ARG A 209 -1.51 -0.66 6.73
CA ARG A 209 -2.55 -1.15 7.65
C ARG A 209 -3.23 0.07 8.28
N PRO A 210 -4.55 0.24 8.12
CA PRO A 210 -5.23 1.37 8.73
C PRO A 210 -5.29 1.20 10.24
N TYR A 211 -4.98 2.25 10.98
CA TYR A 211 -5.28 2.37 12.41
C TYR A 211 -6.78 2.59 12.64
N TYR A 212 -7.44 3.25 11.70
CA TYR A 212 -8.87 3.57 11.76
C TYR A 212 -9.51 3.55 10.37
N GLY A 213 -10.82 3.27 10.30
CA GLY A 213 -11.54 3.09 9.04
C GLY A 213 -11.58 4.32 8.11
N VAL A 214 -11.36 5.54 8.61
CA VAL A 214 -11.26 6.77 7.77
C VAL A 214 -9.94 7.50 7.93
N GLU A 215 -8.86 6.74 8.13
CA GLU A 215 -7.52 7.29 8.07
C GLU A 215 -7.25 7.90 6.67
N CYS A 216 -6.66 9.10 6.67
CA CYS A 216 -6.31 9.84 5.47
C CYS A 216 -4.81 9.75 5.23
N CYS A 217 -4.38 10.01 4.00
CA CYS A 217 -2.98 10.01 3.63
C CYS A 217 -2.60 11.06 2.58
N LEU A 218 -1.30 11.34 2.54
CA LEU A 218 -0.59 12.16 1.57
C LEU A 218 0.61 11.35 1.05
N VAL A 219 0.74 11.23 -0.26
CA VAL A 219 1.81 10.45 -0.91
C VAL A 219 2.86 11.40 -1.48
N GLY A 220 4.12 10.98 -1.50
CA GLY A 220 5.21 11.79 -2.05
C GLY A 220 5.85 12.73 -1.04
N VAL A 221 5.82 12.34 0.24
CA VAL A 221 6.44 13.11 1.33
C VAL A 221 7.87 12.63 1.65
N GLN A 222 8.38 11.65 0.90
CA GLN A 222 9.70 11.06 1.10
C GLN A 222 10.82 12.09 1.03
N SER A 223 11.90 11.85 1.77
CA SER A 223 13.16 12.63 1.71
C SER A 223 13.04 14.08 2.21
N ILE A 224 11.92 14.46 2.82
CA ILE A 224 11.77 15.77 3.45
C ILE A 224 12.03 15.62 4.95
N GLN A 225 13.07 16.30 5.46
CA GLN A 225 13.40 16.27 6.87
C GLN A 225 12.28 16.90 7.70
N ASN A 226 11.91 16.27 8.83
CA ASN A 226 10.87 16.72 9.75
C ASN A 226 9.46 16.89 9.11
N ILE A 227 9.21 16.20 8.01
CA ILE A 227 7.99 16.36 7.21
C ILE A 227 6.71 16.09 7.98
N LYS A 228 6.72 15.06 8.83
CA LYS A 228 5.59 14.74 9.70
C LYS A 228 5.22 15.92 10.58
N SER A 229 6.19 16.48 11.31
CA SER A 229 5.96 17.62 12.20
C SER A 229 5.49 18.87 11.45
N HIS A 230 5.99 19.09 10.24
CA HIS A 230 5.55 20.20 9.38
C HIS A 230 4.09 20.05 8.95
N ILE A 231 3.69 18.86 8.50
CA ILE A 231 2.30 18.57 8.13
C ILE A 231 1.39 18.62 9.35
N ASP A 232 1.81 18.06 10.48
CA ASP A 232 1.07 18.12 11.76
C ASP A 232 0.80 19.58 12.15
N ALA A 233 1.82 20.45 12.10
CA ALA A 233 1.71 21.87 12.42
C ALA A 233 0.74 22.60 11.46
N TYR A 234 0.81 22.32 10.16
CA TYR A 234 -0.14 22.86 9.18
C TYR A 234 -1.58 22.44 9.49
N ILE A 235 -1.81 21.17 9.80
CA ILE A 235 -3.13 20.65 10.15
C ILE A 235 -3.65 21.33 11.43
N HIS A 236 -2.81 21.46 12.45
CA HIS A 236 -3.18 22.14 13.70
C HIS A 236 -3.52 23.61 13.49
N GLN A 237 -2.76 24.31 12.64
CA GLN A 237 -3.04 25.71 12.30
C GLN A 237 -4.34 25.87 11.51
N THR A 238 -4.63 24.92 10.60
CA THR A 238 -5.75 25.02 9.66
C THR A 238 -7.07 24.54 10.26
N TYR A 239 -7.04 23.48 11.07
CA TYR A 239 -8.22 22.79 11.58
C TYR A 239 -8.35 22.81 13.11
N GLY A 240 -7.35 23.35 13.81
CA GLY A 240 -7.35 23.52 15.26
C GLY A 240 -6.34 22.63 16.00
N THR A 241 -5.95 23.06 17.20
CA THR A 241 -4.91 22.43 18.02
C THR A 241 -5.22 20.98 18.41
N ASN A 242 -6.49 20.57 18.41
CA ASN A 242 -6.91 19.20 18.72
C ASN A 242 -7.43 18.44 17.48
N ALA A 243 -6.93 18.76 16.29
CA ALA A 243 -7.40 18.14 15.04
C ALA A 243 -6.95 16.67 14.88
N ILE A 244 -5.71 16.36 15.27
CA ILE A 244 -5.07 15.06 15.05
C ILE A 244 -5.27 14.15 16.27
N ALA A 245 -5.77 12.93 16.03
CA ALA A 245 -5.77 11.85 17.00
C ALA A 245 -4.45 11.06 16.94
N HIS A 246 -4.01 10.74 15.72
CA HIS A 246 -2.80 9.99 15.44
C HIS A 246 -2.25 10.38 14.08
N SER A 247 -0.92 10.41 13.93
CA SER A 247 -0.28 10.56 12.62
C SER A 247 1.05 9.81 12.58
N GLN A 248 1.44 9.34 11.40
CA GLN A 248 2.64 8.54 11.18
C GLN A 248 3.17 8.71 9.75
N LEU A 249 4.41 8.24 9.53
CA LEU A 249 4.97 8.02 8.21
C LEU A 249 4.96 6.51 7.91
N ALA A 250 4.66 6.15 6.68
CA ALA A 250 4.56 4.77 6.21
C ALA A 250 5.26 4.61 4.85
N LEU A 251 5.59 3.35 4.52
CA LEU A 251 6.25 2.98 3.27
C LEU A 251 7.56 3.74 3.01
N ASP A 252 8.54 3.55 3.90
CA ASP A 252 9.86 4.19 3.80
C ASP A 252 9.79 5.73 3.76
N ASP A 253 8.92 6.28 4.59
CA ASP A 253 8.62 7.72 4.70
C ASP A 253 8.02 8.37 3.43
N ASP A 254 7.52 7.59 2.47
CA ASP A 254 6.87 8.12 1.26
C ASP A 254 5.42 8.57 1.49
N VAL A 255 4.76 8.03 2.50
CA VAL A 255 3.35 8.31 2.78
C VAL A 255 3.17 8.83 4.19
N TYR A 256 2.59 10.03 4.32
CA TYR A 256 2.10 10.55 5.59
C TYR A 256 0.67 10.08 5.80
N CYS A 257 0.37 9.55 6.99
CA CYS A 257 -0.94 9.05 7.36
C CYS A 257 -1.45 9.77 8.60
N VAL A 258 -2.76 10.04 8.66
CA VAL A 258 -3.40 10.79 9.75
C VAL A 258 -4.81 10.30 10.05
N VAL A 259 -5.08 10.14 11.34
CA VAL A 259 -6.42 9.96 11.92
C VAL A 259 -6.81 11.26 12.60
N PHE A 260 -7.97 11.80 12.24
CA PHE A 260 -8.50 13.01 12.85
C PHE A 260 -9.40 12.68 14.04
N ASN A 261 -9.42 13.55 15.05
CA ASN A 261 -10.31 13.41 16.22
C ASN A 261 -11.80 13.54 15.87
N LYS A 262 -12.11 14.15 14.72
CA LYS A 262 -13.48 14.42 14.28
C LYS A 262 -13.65 14.10 12.79
N PRO A 263 -14.72 13.39 12.39
CA PRO A 263 -14.99 13.07 10.98
C PRO A 263 -15.08 14.31 10.09
N GLU A 264 -15.63 15.42 10.60
CA GLU A 264 -15.79 16.65 9.82
C GLU A 264 -14.43 17.26 9.44
N ILE A 265 -13.41 17.09 10.29
CA ILE A 265 -12.05 17.55 9.99
C ILE A 265 -11.44 16.69 8.88
N ALA A 266 -11.62 15.36 8.92
CA ALA A 266 -11.17 14.48 7.85
C ALA A 266 -11.80 14.88 6.51
N MET A 267 -13.11 15.14 6.49
CA MET A 267 -13.81 15.60 5.28
C MET A 267 -13.29 16.95 4.79
N ARG A 268 -13.00 17.89 5.68
CA ARG A 268 -12.38 19.16 5.29
C ARG A 268 -10.96 18.96 4.75
N PHE A 269 -10.15 18.14 5.39
CA PHE A 269 -8.79 17.83 4.93
C PHE A 269 -8.77 17.25 3.51
N LEU A 270 -9.77 16.44 3.15
CA LEU A 270 -9.89 15.85 1.81
C LEU A 270 -10.34 16.82 0.73
N ASN A 271 -11.09 17.87 1.09
CA ASN A 271 -11.70 18.79 0.14
C ASN A 271 -11.00 20.15 0.05
N ASP A 272 -10.39 20.60 1.15
CA ASP A 272 -9.67 21.87 1.20
C ASP A 272 -8.36 21.75 0.38
N PRO A 273 -7.94 22.79 -0.35
CA PRO A 273 -6.67 22.79 -1.05
C PRO A 273 -5.49 22.60 -0.08
N PHE A 274 -4.73 21.53 -0.28
CA PHE A 274 -3.57 21.23 0.55
C PHE A 274 -2.38 22.13 0.17
N SER A 275 -1.96 22.97 1.11
CA SER A 275 -0.99 24.07 0.85
C SER A 275 0.15 24.15 1.88
N ALA A 276 0.41 23.07 2.61
CA ALA A 276 1.46 23.02 3.64
C ALA A 276 2.85 23.42 3.11
N PHE A 277 3.12 23.22 1.82
CA PHE A 277 4.42 23.48 1.19
C PHE A 277 4.46 24.77 0.35
N SER A 278 3.34 25.49 0.24
CA SER A 278 3.25 26.69 -0.62
C SER A 278 4.21 27.80 -0.20
N ASN A 279 4.57 27.84 1.09
CA ASN A 279 5.47 28.85 1.66
C ASN A 279 6.94 28.39 1.71
N LEU A 280 7.30 27.28 1.05
CA LEU A 280 8.67 26.77 0.97
C LEU A 280 9.26 27.09 -0.43
N PRO A 281 9.79 28.32 -0.65
CA PRO A 281 10.16 28.83 -1.97
C PRO A 281 11.21 27.99 -2.71
N ASN A 282 12.06 27.25 -1.98
CA ASN A 282 13.15 26.45 -2.57
C ASN A 282 12.78 24.97 -2.81
N ILE A 283 11.63 24.50 -2.31
CA ILE A 283 11.29 23.08 -2.29
C ILE A 283 9.95 22.77 -2.98
N ASN A 284 9.06 23.78 -3.11
CA ASN A 284 7.74 23.62 -3.72
C ASN A 284 7.78 23.12 -5.19
N HIS A 285 8.88 23.34 -5.92
CA HIS A 285 9.05 22.84 -7.29
C HIS A 285 9.53 21.38 -7.35
N PHE A 286 10.14 20.87 -6.27
CA PHE A 286 10.70 19.53 -6.18
C PHE A 286 9.78 18.56 -5.43
N ILE A 287 8.93 19.08 -4.55
CA ILE A 287 7.96 18.29 -3.80
C ILE A 287 6.66 18.19 -4.62
N ARG A 288 6.34 16.98 -5.07
CA ARG A 288 5.03 16.65 -5.62
C ARG A 288 4.29 15.73 -4.66
N VAL A 289 3.55 16.34 -3.75
CA VAL A 289 2.65 15.60 -2.86
C VAL A 289 1.30 15.42 -3.56
N SER A 290 0.71 14.24 -3.40
CA SER A 290 -0.65 14.00 -3.87
C SER A 290 -1.65 14.90 -3.13
N PRO A 291 -2.83 15.17 -3.72
CA PRO A 291 -3.97 15.59 -2.92
C PRO A 291 -4.22 14.60 -1.77
N PRO A 292 -4.73 15.08 -0.62
CA PRO A 292 -5.20 14.22 0.45
C PRO A 292 -6.22 13.20 -0.06
N MET A 293 -6.12 11.95 0.41
CA MET A 293 -7.09 10.91 0.10
C MET A 293 -7.24 9.93 1.27
N PHE A 294 -8.33 9.17 1.30
CA PHE A 294 -8.46 8.08 2.25
C PHE A 294 -7.45 6.96 1.99
N ILE A 295 -6.92 6.35 3.06
CA ILE A 295 -5.99 5.22 2.96
C ILE A 295 -6.61 4.03 2.22
N TYR A 296 -7.90 3.77 2.41
CA TYR A 296 -8.55 2.65 1.70
C TYR A 296 -8.51 2.85 0.17
N ASN A 297 -8.62 4.08 -0.32
CA ASN A 297 -8.46 4.39 -1.75
C ASN A 297 -7.03 4.13 -2.21
N TYR A 298 -6.04 4.60 -1.44
CA TYR A 298 -4.63 4.38 -1.75
C TYR A 298 -4.24 2.90 -1.74
N ASN A 299 -4.75 2.14 -0.76
CA ASN A 299 -4.59 0.69 -0.67
C ASN A 299 -5.27 -0.01 -1.86
N ASN A 300 -6.45 0.43 -2.30
CA ASN A 300 -7.12 -0.14 -3.47
C ASN A 300 -6.34 0.10 -4.77
N MET A 301 -5.62 1.21 -4.87
CA MET A 301 -4.71 1.50 -6.00
C MET A 301 -3.41 0.69 -5.97
N GLY A 302 -3.20 -0.15 -4.95
CA GLY A 302 -2.02 -0.98 -4.84
C GLY A 302 -0.82 -0.31 -4.15
N CYS A 303 -1.02 0.86 -3.52
CA CYS A 303 0.04 1.71 -2.97
C CYS A 303 1.17 1.96 -3.98
N PRO A 304 0.88 2.60 -5.13
CA PRO A 304 1.88 2.85 -6.16
C PRO A 304 3.05 3.68 -5.59
N THR A 305 4.28 3.34 -5.97
CA THR A 305 5.43 4.19 -5.65
C THR A 305 5.32 5.51 -6.40
N ASN A 306 5.78 6.60 -5.78
CA ASN A 306 5.86 7.88 -6.47
C ASN A 306 6.88 7.79 -7.62
N SER A 307 6.39 7.76 -8.86
CA SER A 307 7.18 7.50 -10.07
C SER A 307 8.24 8.55 -10.37
N PHE A 308 8.18 9.71 -9.72
CA PHE A 308 9.20 10.75 -9.83
C PHE A 308 10.54 10.35 -9.20
N LEU A 309 10.54 9.53 -8.13
CA LEU A 309 11.78 9.08 -7.47
C LEU A 309 12.49 7.96 -8.23
N ASN A 310 11.76 7.12 -8.97
CA ASN A 310 12.39 6.09 -9.81
C ASN A 310 13.25 6.68 -10.95
N LYS A 311 13.05 7.95 -11.32
CA LYS A 311 13.94 8.65 -12.28
C LYS A 311 15.20 9.21 -11.62
N THR A 312 15.22 9.39 -10.30
CA THR A 312 16.33 10.03 -9.58
C THR A 312 17.18 9.02 -8.81
N LEU A 313 16.65 7.83 -8.51
CA LEU A 313 17.31 6.80 -7.70
C LEU A 313 17.53 5.45 -8.42
N GLN A 314 17.27 5.35 -9.72
CA GLN A 314 17.92 4.29 -10.50
C GLN A 314 19.42 4.62 -10.59
N PRO A 315 20.34 3.76 -10.10
CA PRO A 315 21.66 3.76 -10.69
C PRO A 315 21.44 3.46 -12.16
N ALA A 316 21.88 4.36 -13.04
CA ALA A 316 21.88 4.13 -14.48
C ALA A 316 22.77 2.91 -14.80
N LEU A 317 22.21 1.71 -14.65
CA LEU A 317 22.68 0.49 -15.26
C LEU A 317 21.91 0.29 -16.57
N SER A 318 21.91 1.34 -17.37
CA SER A 318 21.59 1.28 -18.79
C SER A 318 22.33 2.44 -19.43
N SER A 319 23.31 2.12 -20.26
CA SER A 319 24.11 2.99 -21.13
C SER A 319 23.39 4.28 -21.52
N ASP A 320 23.61 5.34 -20.74
CA ASP A 320 23.08 6.67 -21.02
C ASP A 320 24.19 7.47 -21.73
N PRO A 321 24.02 7.86 -23.00
CA PRO A 321 25.04 8.59 -23.76
C PRO A 321 25.43 9.94 -23.13
N SER A 322 24.68 10.40 -22.11
CA SER A 322 25.01 11.58 -21.32
C SER A 322 26.20 11.36 -20.37
N MET A 323 26.39 10.14 -19.85
CA MET A 323 27.50 9.79 -18.96
C MET A 323 28.82 9.59 -19.72
N ASP A 324 28.77 9.11 -20.96
CA ASP A 324 29.95 9.04 -21.82
C ASP A 324 30.48 10.44 -22.15
N LEU A 325 29.59 11.39 -22.43
CA LEU A 325 29.95 12.79 -22.65
C LEU A 325 30.51 13.46 -21.39
N LEU A 326 30.02 13.07 -20.21
CA LEU A 326 30.51 13.57 -18.92
C LEU A 326 31.90 13.00 -18.60
N ASN A 327 32.09 11.69 -18.82
CA ASN A 327 33.37 11.01 -18.65
C ASN A 327 34.42 11.55 -19.65
N GLU A 328 34.02 11.84 -20.89
CA GLU A 328 34.90 12.48 -21.88
C GLU A 328 35.31 13.89 -21.44
N LYS A 329 34.39 14.68 -20.87
CA LYS A 329 34.72 16.00 -20.31
C LYS A 329 35.63 15.90 -19.10
N ILE A 330 35.40 14.95 -18.20
CA ILE A 330 36.25 14.72 -17.02
C ILE A 330 37.66 14.30 -17.45
N ASN A 331 37.77 13.39 -18.41
CA ASN A 331 39.06 12.95 -18.95
C ASN A 331 39.80 14.10 -19.66
N ASN A 332 39.09 14.94 -20.40
CA ASN A 332 39.67 16.13 -21.02
C ASN A 332 40.14 17.17 -19.98
N ILE A 333 39.40 17.36 -18.89
CA ILE A 333 39.81 18.23 -17.78
C ILE A 333 41.06 17.65 -17.09
N SER A 334 41.08 16.36 -16.79
CA SER A 334 42.25 15.71 -16.17
C SER A 334 43.49 15.85 -17.07
N THR A 335 43.35 15.59 -18.36
CA THR A 335 44.45 15.71 -19.33
C THR A 335 44.96 17.15 -19.43
N ASN A 336 44.07 18.15 -19.34
CA ASN A 336 44.46 19.56 -19.35
C ASN A 336 45.15 19.98 -18.04
N CYS A 337 44.70 19.45 -16.90
CA CYS A 337 45.38 19.65 -15.62
C CYS A 337 46.79 19.04 -15.65
N ASP A 338 46.95 17.81 -16.17
CA ASP A 338 48.25 17.16 -16.26
C ASP A 338 49.22 17.91 -17.17
N ARG A 339 48.73 18.46 -18.30
CA ARG A 339 49.53 19.34 -19.16
C ARG A 339 49.90 20.66 -18.48
N ALA A 340 48.99 21.25 -17.71
CA ALA A 340 49.26 22.50 -16.98
C ALA A 340 50.30 22.29 -15.88
N ILE A 341 50.23 21.15 -15.17
CA ILE A 341 51.22 20.74 -14.17
C ILE A 341 52.57 20.50 -14.83
N ALA A 342 52.63 19.74 -15.94
CA ALA A 342 53.88 19.49 -16.67
C ALA A 342 54.51 20.80 -17.19
N HIS A 343 53.70 21.75 -17.66
CA HIS A 343 54.18 23.07 -18.11
C HIS A 343 54.68 23.94 -16.95
N GLN A 344 54.12 23.82 -15.75
CA GLN A 344 54.67 24.48 -14.56
C GLN A 344 55.97 23.83 -14.09
N THR A 345 56.05 22.49 -14.09
CA THR A 345 57.28 21.77 -13.72
C THR A 345 58.45 22.12 -14.65
N HIS A 346 58.23 22.18 -15.96
CA HIS A 346 59.25 22.63 -16.92
C HIS A 346 59.70 24.09 -16.71
N LYS A 347 58.78 24.97 -16.28
CA LYS A 347 59.10 26.38 -15.99
C LYS A 347 59.91 26.53 -14.71
N ILE A 348 59.70 25.64 -13.72
CA ILE A 348 60.45 25.59 -12.47
C ILE A 348 61.86 25.02 -12.71
N GLU A 349 62.00 23.99 -13.56
CA GLU A 349 63.29 23.42 -13.95
C GLU A 349 64.12 24.37 -14.84
N GLY A 350 63.47 25.09 -15.76
CA GLY A 350 64.15 26.12 -16.58
C GLY A 350 64.66 27.31 -15.76
N ASN A 351 63.95 27.70 -14.70
CA ASN A 351 64.39 28.79 -13.81
C ASN A 351 65.44 28.36 -12.79
N SER A 352 65.53 27.07 -12.44
CA SER A 352 66.58 26.56 -11.54
C SER A 352 67.92 26.35 -12.25
N ALA A 353 67.93 26.16 -13.58
CA ALA A 353 69.14 26.18 -14.39
C ALA A 353 69.75 27.59 -14.53
N LEU A 354 68.95 28.65 -14.46
CA LEU A 354 69.39 30.05 -14.53
C LEU A 354 69.98 30.60 -13.22
N ILE A 355 69.81 29.87 -12.10
CA ILE A 355 70.35 30.26 -10.78
C ILE A 355 71.67 29.51 -10.46
N ARG A 356 72.11 28.59 -11.33
CA ARG A 356 73.40 27.85 -11.20
C ARG A 356 74.33 28.04 -12.40
N GLY A 357 74.25 29.18 -13.08
CA GLY A 357 75.18 29.62 -14.13
C GLY A 357 76.12 30.70 -13.63
#